data_AF-A0A4P9YI04-F1
#
_entry.id   AF-A0A4P9YI04-F1
#
_cell.length_a   1.000
_cell.length_b   1.000
_cell.length_c   1.000
_cell.angle_alpha   90.00
_cell.angle_beta   90.00
_cell.angle_gamma   90.00
#
_symmetry.space_group_name_H-M   'P 1'
#
loop_
_entity.id
_entity.type
_entity.pdbx_description
1 polymer ?
#
loop_
_entity_poly.entity_id
_entity_poly.type
_entity_poly.pdbx_seq_one_letter_code
_entity_poly.pdbx_strand_id
1 'polypeptide(L)'
;MYRPTDEQILVGRLLDRIFRKSKAVDTEGLCIVAGEHVWTVRVDIHFLDHDGNLLDAACLAASIALSHFRRPFVSLDENEQVVLHSIYEKNPVPLAIHFIPISTTFSIFDNGIVLVDCTSIEEKIQLGQLTITMNRQRELVAVSKAGGAMISVNTYLQCQQLAVAEIDELIDRIELFIKSDLESRRKIK
;
A
#
# COMPACT_ATOMS: atom_id res chain seq x y z
N MET A 1 4.48 -5.33 -28.43
CA MET A 1 5.37 -4.76 -27.41
C MET A 1 4.59 -3.68 -26.69
N TYR A 2 4.15 -3.93 -25.44
CA TYR A 2 3.30 -3.01 -24.68
C TYR A 2 4.15 -1.84 -24.17
N ARG A 3 3.86 -0.60 -24.61
CA ARG A 3 4.53 0.60 -24.11
C ARG A 3 3.79 1.05 -22.84
N PRO A 4 4.42 1.04 -21.67
CA PRO A 4 3.77 1.53 -20.46
C PRO A 4 3.48 3.03 -20.61
N THR A 5 2.31 3.47 -20.13
CA THR A 5 1.94 4.88 -20.09
C THR A 5 2.72 5.62 -19.00
N ASP A 6 2.86 6.94 -19.13
CA ASP A 6 3.58 7.75 -18.13
C ASP A 6 2.95 7.65 -16.74
N GLU A 7 1.62 7.54 -16.69
CA GLU A 7 0.84 7.29 -15.48
C GLU A 7 1.18 5.94 -14.84
N GLN A 8 1.24 4.86 -15.62
CA GLN A 8 1.65 3.54 -15.11
C GLN A 8 3.06 3.56 -14.53
N ILE A 9 3.98 4.26 -15.19
CA ILE A 9 5.36 4.42 -14.71
C ILE A 9 5.38 5.21 -13.41
N LEU A 10 4.59 6.29 -13.31
CA LEU A 10 4.49 7.12 -12.11
C LEU A 10 3.94 6.32 -10.93
N VAL A 11 2.79 5.67 -11.11
CA VAL A 11 2.14 4.84 -10.08
C VAL A 11 3.07 3.73 -9.62
N GLY A 12 3.67 2.97 -10.55
CA GLY A 12 4.61 1.89 -10.20
C GLY A 12 5.80 2.39 -9.39
N ARG A 13 6.41 3.51 -9.79
CA ARG A 13 7.55 4.11 -9.06
C ARG A 13 7.16 4.62 -7.67
N LEU A 14 5.94 5.14 -7.52
CA LEU A 14 5.43 5.62 -6.24
C LEU A 14 5.14 4.45 -5.31
N LEU A 15 4.48 3.39 -5.79
CA LEU A 15 4.26 2.17 -5.01
C LEU A 15 5.59 1.53 -4.56
N ASP A 16 6.58 1.45 -5.45
CA ASP A 16 7.92 0.96 -5.09
C ASP A 16 8.56 1.81 -3.98
N ARG A 17 8.40 3.14 -4.04
CA ARG A 17 8.89 4.03 -2.98
C ARG A 17 8.14 3.79 -1.67
N ILE A 18 6.82 3.66 -1.74
CA ILE A 18 5.94 3.54 -0.59
C ILE A 18 6.12 2.22 0.14
N PHE A 19 6.36 1.10 -0.55
CA PHE A 19 6.47 -0.21 0.10
C PHE A 19 7.91 -0.70 0.24
N ARG A 20 8.72 -0.60 -0.82
CA ARG A 20 10.08 -1.15 -0.83
C ARG A 20 11.11 -0.21 -0.21
N LYS A 21 11.08 1.09 -0.52
CA LYS A 21 12.05 2.05 0.06
C LYS A 21 11.77 2.40 1.51
N SER A 22 10.49 2.41 1.90
CA SER A 22 10.07 2.67 3.27
C SER A 22 10.31 1.49 4.22
N LYS A 23 10.58 0.29 3.68
CA LYS A 23 10.66 -0.97 4.43
C LYS A 23 9.37 -1.25 5.21
N ALA A 24 8.21 -1.14 4.56
CA ALA A 24 6.93 -1.42 5.20
C ALA A 24 6.80 -2.90 5.64
N VAL A 25 7.40 -3.82 4.89
CA VAL A 25 7.43 -5.27 5.17
C VAL A 25 8.80 -5.66 5.71
N ASP A 26 8.82 -6.51 6.74
CA ASP A 26 10.03 -7.08 7.30
C ASP A 26 10.65 -8.08 6.30
N THR A 27 11.77 -7.68 5.68
CA THR A 27 12.52 -8.52 4.74
C THR A 27 13.45 -9.51 5.46
N GLU A 28 13.79 -9.27 6.72
CA GLU A 28 14.68 -10.15 7.49
C GLU A 28 13.91 -11.39 7.96
N GLY A 29 12.67 -11.22 8.41
CA GLY A 29 11.74 -12.30 8.76
C GLY A 29 11.32 -13.22 7.59
N LEU A 30 11.74 -12.90 6.37
CA LEU A 30 11.55 -13.70 5.16
C LEU A 30 12.73 -14.64 4.86
N CYS A 31 13.86 -14.49 5.53
CA CYS A 31 15.01 -15.39 5.39
C CYS A 31 14.71 -16.76 6.05
N ILE A 32 14.97 -17.85 5.34
CA ILE A 32 14.83 -19.21 5.86
C ILE A 32 16.21 -19.75 6.23
N VAL A 33 17.12 -19.76 5.26
CA VAL A 33 18.53 -20.15 5.41
C VAL A 33 19.38 -19.08 4.75
N ALA A 34 20.27 -18.46 5.52
CA ALA A 34 21.09 -17.35 5.05
C ALA A 34 21.99 -17.77 3.89
N GLY A 35 21.89 -17.07 2.76
CA GLY A 35 22.68 -17.34 1.57
C GLY A 35 22.15 -18.47 0.66
N GLU A 36 21.07 -19.15 1.06
CA GLU A 36 20.53 -20.30 0.32
C GLU A 36 19.04 -20.15 -0.01
N HIS A 37 18.20 -19.94 1.02
CA HIS A 37 16.75 -19.94 0.86
C HIS A 37 16.08 -18.72 1.52
N VAL A 38 15.31 -17.99 0.72
CA VAL A 38 14.57 -16.80 1.14
C VAL A 38 13.19 -16.76 0.47
N TRP A 39 12.20 -16.19 1.17
CA TRP A 39 10.90 -15.90 0.56
C TRP A 39 10.97 -14.70 -0.36
N THR A 40 10.39 -14.84 -1.55
CA THR A 40 10.11 -13.71 -2.45
C THR A 40 8.61 -13.42 -2.42
N VAL A 41 8.25 -12.25 -1.91
CA VAL A 41 6.85 -11.77 -1.91
C VAL A 41 6.64 -10.85 -3.11
N ARG A 42 5.63 -11.18 -3.92
CA ARG A 42 5.21 -10.38 -5.08
C ARG A 42 3.76 -9.97 -4.89
N VAL A 43 3.47 -8.68 -5.12
CA VAL A 43 2.12 -8.13 -5.13
C VAL A 43 1.81 -7.70 -6.56
N ASP A 44 0.77 -8.28 -7.13
CA ASP A 44 0.26 -7.92 -8.45
C ASP A 44 -1.04 -7.13 -8.28
N ILE A 45 -1.08 -5.93 -8.87
CA ILE A 45 -2.25 -5.03 -8.80
C ILE A 45 -2.83 -4.94 -10.20
N HIS A 46 -4.14 -5.21 -10.31
CA HIS A 46 -4.89 -5.14 -11.55
C HIS A 46 -5.98 -4.09 -11.42
N PHE A 47 -5.90 -3.05 -12.24
CA PHE A 47 -6.97 -2.05 -12.34
C PHE A 47 -8.08 -2.61 -13.22
N LEU A 48 -9.26 -2.81 -12.62
CA LEU A 48 -10.44 -3.35 -13.31
C LEU A 48 -11.28 -2.25 -13.94
N ASP A 49 -11.42 -1.14 -13.22
CA ASP A 49 -12.12 0.06 -13.65
C ASP A 49 -11.31 1.29 -13.22
N HIS A 50 -11.39 2.35 -14.02
CA HIS A 50 -10.61 3.57 -13.82
C HIS A 50 -11.51 4.79 -13.88
N ASP A 51 -11.83 5.33 -12.70
CA ASP A 51 -12.52 6.61 -12.54
C ASP A 51 -11.73 7.60 -11.66
N GLY A 52 -10.41 7.63 -11.81
CA GLY A 52 -9.50 8.50 -11.06
C GLY A 52 -8.83 7.84 -9.86
N ASN A 53 -7.89 8.57 -9.27
CA ASN A 53 -7.11 8.28 -8.07
C ASN A 53 -6.54 6.85 -7.98
N LEU A 54 -5.93 6.39 -9.07
CA LEU A 54 -5.35 5.04 -9.17
C LEU A 54 -4.30 4.75 -8.10
N LEU A 55 -3.55 5.77 -7.69
CA LEU A 55 -2.46 5.60 -6.74
C LEU A 55 -2.96 5.25 -5.34
N ASP A 56 -3.97 5.96 -4.84
CA ASP A 56 -4.52 5.70 -3.50
C ASP A 56 -5.24 4.36 -3.46
N ALA A 57 -6.02 4.05 -4.50
CA ALA A 57 -6.64 2.74 -4.65
C ALA A 57 -5.61 1.61 -4.67
N ALA A 58 -4.51 1.77 -5.41
CA ALA A 58 -3.44 0.77 -5.48
C ALA A 58 -2.67 0.65 -4.15
N CYS A 59 -2.38 1.77 -3.48
CA CYS A 59 -1.73 1.76 -2.17
C CYS A 59 -2.60 1.05 -1.14
N LEU A 60 -3.89 1.35 -1.11
CA LEU A 60 -4.86 0.71 -0.22
C LEU A 60 -4.96 -0.79 -0.51
N ALA A 61 -5.11 -1.18 -1.78
CA ALA A 61 -5.19 -2.58 -2.19
C ALA A 61 -3.94 -3.37 -1.81
N ALA A 62 -2.74 -2.81 -2.04
CA ALA A 62 -1.48 -3.44 -1.66
C ALA A 62 -1.34 -3.59 -0.14
N SER A 63 -1.69 -2.55 0.62
CA SER A 63 -1.69 -2.56 2.08
C SER A 63 -2.62 -3.63 2.66
N ILE A 64 -3.84 -3.74 2.12
CA ILE A 64 -4.80 -4.79 2.50
C ILE A 64 -4.27 -6.18 2.12
N ALA A 65 -3.80 -6.34 0.89
CA ALA A 65 -3.32 -7.63 0.38
C ALA A 65 -2.14 -8.17 1.21
N LEU A 66 -1.16 -7.33 1.51
CA LEU A 66 -0.01 -7.70 2.35
C LEU A 66 -0.44 -8.08 3.77
N SER A 67 -1.36 -7.32 4.36
CA SER A 67 -1.86 -7.55 5.73
C SER A 67 -2.72 -8.81 5.84
N HIS A 68 -3.45 -9.13 4.76
CA HIS A 68 -4.32 -10.30 4.68
C HIS A 68 -3.56 -11.58 4.33
N PHE A 69 -2.51 -11.47 3.50
CA PHE A 69 -1.75 -12.63 3.01
C PHE A 69 -1.18 -13.49 4.14
N ARG A 70 -1.18 -14.80 3.93
CA ARG A 70 -0.60 -15.80 4.83
C ARG A 70 0.32 -16.71 4.02
N ARG A 71 1.58 -16.81 4.43
CA ARG A 71 2.57 -17.70 3.81
C ARG A 71 2.48 -19.11 4.41
N PRO A 72 2.82 -20.16 3.65
CA PRO A 72 2.89 -21.52 4.21
C PRO A 72 3.96 -21.60 5.29
N PHE A 73 3.74 -22.51 6.25
CA PHE A 73 4.71 -22.78 7.31
C PHE A 73 5.91 -23.54 6.75
N VAL A 74 7.10 -23.21 7.24
CA VAL A 74 8.37 -23.84 6.85
C VAL A 74 9.10 -24.33 8.09
N SER A 75 9.66 -25.53 8.03
CA SER A 75 10.62 -26.02 9.00
C SER A 75 11.83 -26.64 8.32
N LEU A 76 12.90 -26.81 9.09
CA LEU A 76 14.06 -27.59 8.71
C LEU A 76 13.89 -29.03 9.22
N ASP A 77 14.20 -30.00 8.39
CA ASP A 77 14.25 -31.41 8.78
C ASP A 77 15.56 -31.74 9.53
N GLU A 78 15.72 -32.98 10.00
CA GLU A 78 16.93 -33.47 10.68
C GLU A 78 18.22 -33.28 9.87
N ASN A 79 18.11 -33.21 8.53
CA ASN A 79 19.23 -32.97 7.60
C ASN A 79 19.37 -31.49 7.19
N GLU A 80 18.79 -30.55 7.93
CA GLU A 80 18.79 -29.09 7.63
C GLU A 80 18.14 -28.72 6.28
N GLN A 81 17.34 -29.61 5.70
CA GLN A 81 16.62 -29.33 4.45
C GLN A 81 15.29 -28.61 4.69
N VAL A 82 14.95 -27.69 3.79
CA VAL A 82 13.72 -26.89 3.86
C VAL A 82 12.50 -27.73 3.51
N VAL A 83 11.59 -27.90 4.47
CA VAL A 83 10.30 -28.58 4.29
C VAL A 83 9.16 -27.57 4.29
N LEU A 84 8.42 -27.52 3.18
CA LEU A 84 7.22 -26.71 3.04
C LEU A 84 5.99 -27.51 3.49
N HIS A 85 5.26 -26.99 4.47
CA HIS A 85 4.04 -27.61 4.94
C HIS A 85 2.81 -27.10 4.19
N SER A 86 1.92 -28.03 3.84
CA SER A 86 0.63 -27.69 3.26
C SER A 86 -0.27 -26.99 4.29
N ILE A 87 -1.24 -26.21 3.80
CA ILE A 87 -2.25 -25.52 4.62
C ILE A 87 -3.14 -26.49 5.42
N TYR A 88 -3.18 -27.78 5.04
CA TYR A 88 -3.90 -28.83 5.75
C TYR A 88 -3.10 -29.41 6.92
N GLU A 89 -1.77 -29.34 6.87
CA GLU A 89 -0.88 -29.88 7.90
C GLU A 89 -0.61 -28.86 8.99
N LYS A 90 -0.31 -27.61 8.59
CA LYS A 90 0.02 -26.52 9.50
C LYS A 90 -0.70 -25.25 9.10
N ASN A 91 -1.06 -24.46 10.10
CA ASN A 91 -1.68 -23.17 9.89
C ASN A 91 -0.69 -22.21 9.20
N PRO A 92 -1.13 -21.47 8.17
CA PRO A 92 -0.27 -20.53 7.48
C PRO A 92 0.01 -19.30 8.36
N VAL A 93 1.18 -18.71 8.17
CA VAL A 93 1.74 -17.65 9.02
C VAL A 93 1.54 -16.28 8.37
N PRO A 94 1.13 -15.23 9.11
CA PRO A 94 1.07 -13.87 8.56
C PRO A 94 2.45 -13.33 8.19
N LEU A 95 2.46 -12.34 7.31
CA LEU A 95 3.65 -11.53 7.07
C LEU A 95 3.88 -10.58 8.25
N ALA A 96 5.14 -10.36 8.58
CA ALA A 96 5.53 -9.30 9.50
C ALA A 96 5.57 -7.97 8.75
N ILE A 97 4.69 -7.06 9.15
CA ILE A 97 4.55 -5.72 8.57
C ILE A 97 4.87 -4.72 9.68
N HIS A 98 5.82 -3.80 9.43
CA HIS A 98 6.23 -2.80 10.40
C HIS A 98 5.18 -1.69 10.55
N PHE A 99 4.62 -1.25 9.43
CA PHE A 99 3.56 -0.25 9.39
C PHE A 99 2.76 -0.38 8.09
N ILE A 100 1.52 0.12 8.10
CA ILE A 100 0.63 0.15 6.94
C ILE A 100 0.68 1.55 6.34
N PRO A 101 1.29 1.75 5.15
CA PRO A 101 1.26 3.03 4.48
C PRO A 101 -0.09 3.26 3.80
N ILE A 102 -0.61 4.47 3.95
CA ILE A 102 -1.82 4.94 3.26
C ILE A 102 -1.46 6.22 2.54
N SER A 103 -1.82 6.32 1.26
CA SER A 103 -1.67 7.54 0.48
C SER A 103 -2.99 8.29 0.37
N THR A 104 -2.89 9.61 0.37
CA THR A 104 -4.00 10.54 0.13
C THR A 104 -3.54 11.54 -0.91
N THR A 105 -4.27 11.60 -2.01
CA THR A 105 -3.99 12.46 -3.16
C THR A 105 -4.91 13.67 -3.18
N PHE A 106 -4.27 14.84 -3.28
CA PHE A 106 -4.90 16.15 -3.31
C PHE A 106 -4.71 16.77 -4.70
N SER A 107 -5.80 17.06 -5.37
CA SER A 107 -5.80 17.72 -6.68
C SER A 107 -5.97 19.22 -6.51
N ILE A 108 -5.14 19.99 -7.22
CA ILE A 108 -5.06 21.44 -7.11
C ILE A 108 -5.63 22.07 -8.37
N PHE A 109 -6.55 23.02 -8.16
CA PHE A 109 -7.24 23.75 -9.22
C PHE A 109 -6.89 25.25 -9.18
N ASP A 110 -7.38 25.96 -10.19
CA ASP A 110 -7.31 27.42 -10.21
C ASP A 110 -7.96 28.03 -8.96
N ASN A 111 -7.51 29.22 -8.59
CA ASN A 111 -7.98 29.98 -7.41
C ASN A 111 -7.65 29.33 -6.05
N GLY A 112 -6.74 28.35 -6.00
CA GLY A 112 -6.28 27.74 -4.75
C GLY A 112 -7.26 26.73 -4.15
N ILE A 113 -8.21 26.25 -4.95
CA ILE A 113 -9.12 25.16 -4.56
C ILE A 113 -8.34 23.84 -4.57
N VAL A 114 -8.50 23.07 -3.50
CA VAL A 114 -7.92 21.73 -3.36
C VAL A 114 -9.03 20.74 -3.11
N LEU A 115 -9.06 19.66 -3.91
CA LEU A 115 -9.98 18.55 -3.75
C LEU A 115 -9.20 17.29 -3.34
N VAL A 116 -9.89 16.39 -2.65
CA VAL A 116 -9.37 15.07 -2.26
C VAL A 116 -10.14 14.03 -3.07
N ASP A 117 -9.47 12.98 -3.50
CA ASP A 117 -10.07 11.84 -4.19
C ASP A 117 -10.86 12.23 -5.45
N CYS A 118 -10.15 12.84 -6.41
CA CYS A 118 -10.75 13.31 -7.64
C CYS A 118 -11.14 12.18 -8.58
N THR A 119 -12.29 12.37 -9.24
CA THR A 119 -12.75 11.52 -10.33
C THR A 119 -11.92 11.70 -11.60
N SER A 120 -12.05 10.78 -12.57
CA SER A 120 -11.33 10.85 -13.84
C SER A 120 -11.57 12.13 -14.65
N ILE A 121 -12.70 12.80 -14.44
CA ILE A 121 -13.03 14.08 -15.08
C ILE A 121 -12.29 15.22 -14.38
N GLU A 122 -12.31 15.23 -13.05
CA GLU A 122 -11.64 16.24 -12.23
C GLU A 122 -10.11 16.16 -12.36
N GLU A 123 -9.55 14.96 -12.48
CA GLU A 123 -8.12 14.78 -12.72
C GLU A 123 -7.65 15.34 -14.07
N LYS A 124 -8.53 15.42 -15.08
CA LYS A 124 -8.19 15.98 -16.39
C LYS A 124 -8.11 17.50 -16.39
N ILE A 125 -8.83 18.15 -15.49
CA ILE A 125 -8.89 19.61 -15.37
C ILE A 125 -8.02 20.16 -14.23
N GLN A 126 -7.36 19.29 -13.45
CA GLN A 126 -6.43 19.71 -12.40
C GLN A 126 -5.16 20.35 -12.98
N LEU A 127 -4.57 21.29 -12.24
CA LEU A 127 -3.31 21.94 -12.60
C LEU A 127 -2.09 21.24 -12.00
N GLY A 128 -2.31 20.50 -10.92
CA GLY A 128 -1.30 19.71 -10.25
C GLY A 128 -1.93 18.82 -9.20
N GLN A 129 -1.14 17.89 -8.72
CA GLN A 129 -1.51 16.91 -7.72
C GLN A 129 -0.42 16.83 -6.65
N LEU A 130 -0.85 16.63 -5.41
CA LEU A 130 -0.01 16.42 -4.25
C LEU A 130 -0.46 15.12 -3.59
N THR A 131 0.35 14.08 -3.67
CA THR A 131 0.13 12.86 -2.90
C THR A 131 0.99 12.86 -1.65
N ILE A 132 0.35 12.64 -0.51
CA ILE A 132 0.99 12.48 0.79
C ILE A 132 0.75 11.04 1.25
N THR A 133 1.81 10.31 1.57
CA THR A 133 1.73 8.97 2.14
C THR A 133 2.24 9.00 3.57
N MET A 134 1.45 8.52 4.52
CA MET A 134 1.84 8.44 5.92
C MET A 134 1.42 7.11 6.54
N ASN A 135 1.94 6.82 7.73
CA ASN A 135 1.53 5.69 8.55
C ASN A 135 0.63 6.13 9.72
N ARG A 136 0.17 5.16 10.51
CA ARG A 136 -0.65 5.41 11.71
C ARG A 136 0.06 6.28 12.75
N GLN A 137 1.38 6.18 12.83
CA GLN A 137 2.23 6.96 13.72
C GLN A 137 2.39 8.43 13.25
N ARG A 138 1.71 8.82 12.17
CA ARG A 138 1.75 10.15 11.54
C ARG A 138 3.14 10.49 10.99
N GLU A 139 3.94 9.47 10.71
CA GLU A 139 5.23 9.62 10.07
C GLU A 139 5.04 9.67 8.55
N LEU A 140 5.71 10.63 7.93
CA LEU A 140 5.67 10.84 6.50
C LEU A 140 6.52 9.78 5.79
N VAL A 141 5.89 8.92 5.00
CA VAL A 141 6.56 7.86 4.24
C VAL A 141 7.05 8.38 2.90
N ALA A 142 6.18 9.08 2.17
CA ALA A 142 6.49 9.64 0.88
C ALA A 142 5.65 10.89 0.59
N VAL A 143 6.22 11.82 -0.16
CA VAL A 143 5.49 12.92 -0.77
C VAL A 143 5.80 12.94 -2.26
N SER A 144 4.77 13.16 -3.06
CA SER A 144 4.89 13.35 -4.49
C SER A 144 4.09 14.57 -4.90
N LYS A 145 4.77 15.59 -5.38
CA LYS A 145 4.12 16.72 -6.05
C LYS A 145 4.33 16.52 -7.54
N ALA A 146 3.25 16.23 -8.27
CA ALA A 146 3.26 16.15 -9.72
C ALA A 146 2.42 17.27 -10.31
N GLY A 147 2.76 17.69 -11.53
CA GLY A 147 2.19 18.89 -12.13
C GLY A 147 2.91 20.18 -11.71
N GLY A 148 2.65 21.24 -12.48
CA GLY A 148 3.36 22.52 -12.36
C GLY A 148 2.74 23.51 -11.40
N ALA A 149 1.61 23.17 -10.78
CA ALA A 149 0.87 24.09 -9.90
C ALA A 149 1.72 24.57 -8.71
N MET A 150 1.60 25.85 -8.37
CA MET A 150 2.22 26.40 -7.16
C MET A 150 1.38 26.02 -5.94
N ILE A 151 2.04 25.58 -4.87
CA ILE A 151 1.39 25.21 -3.61
C ILE A 151 2.00 26.08 -2.52
N SER A 152 1.15 26.80 -1.79
CA SER A 152 1.60 27.56 -0.62
C SER A 152 1.94 26.61 0.54
N VAL A 153 2.87 27.00 1.41
CA VAL A 153 3.22 26.20 2.60
C VAL A 153 1.99 25.98 3.50
N ASN A 154 1.12 26.98 3.62
CA ASN A 154 -0.10 26.87 4.42
C ASN A 154 -1.05 25.81 3.85
N THR A 155 -1.24 25.81 2.52
CA THR A 155 -2.08 24.79 1.84
C THR A 155 -1.50 23.39 2.03
N TYR A 156 -0.17 23.23 1.91
CA TYR A 156 0.49 21.95 2.16
C TYR A 156 0.24 21.44 3.59
N LEU A 157 0.38 22.31 4.60
CA LEU A 157 0.13 21.94 5.99
C LEU A 157 -1.33 21.57 6.24
N GLN A 158 -2.28 22.25 5.61
CA GLN A 158 -3.70 21.90 5.66
C GLN A 158 -3.96 20.51 5.04
N CYS A 159 -3.38 20.23 3.87
CA CYS A 159 -3.48 18.91 3.24
C CYS A 159 -2.90 17.82 4.13
N GLN A 160 -1.76 18.07 4.77
CA GLN A 160 -1.16 17.12 5.71
C GLN A 160 -2.08 16.84 6.91
N GLN A 161 -2.72 17.86 7.48
CA GLN A 161 -3.66 17.67 8.59
C GLN A 161 -4.90 16.86 8.18
N LEU A 162 -5.43 17.11 6.98
CA LEU A 162 -6.54 16.32 6.42
C LEU A 162 -6.13 14.88 6.18
N ALA A 163 -4.95 14.64 5.60
CA ALA A 163 -4.43 13.29 5.39
C ALA A 163 -4.32 12.50 6.70
N VAL A 164 -3.84 13.13 7.78
CA VAL A 164 -3.76 12.48 9.11
C VAL A 164 -5.14 12.01 9.60
N ALA A 165 -6.20 12.81 9.40
CA ALA A 165 -7.54 12.45 9.84
C ALA A 165 -8.09 11.24 9.04
N GLU A 166 -7.91 11.24 7.72
CA GLU A 166 -8.36 10.16 6.83
C GLU A 166 -7.63 8.84 7.08
N ILE A 167 -6.32 8.90 7.38
CA ILE A 167 -5.50 7.71 7.61
C ILE A 167 -5.97 6.92 8.82
N ASP A 168 -6.30 7.60 9.92
CA ASP A 168 -6.77 6.94 11.14
C ASP A 168 -8.04 6.12 10.85
N GLU A 169 -9.01 6.72 10.13
CA GLU A 169 -10.26 6.06 9.76
C GLU A 169 -10.05 4.88 8.78
N LEU A 170 -9.20 5.06 7.77
CA LEU A 170 -8.93 4.02 6.78
C LEU A 170 -8.23 2.81 7.39
N ILE A 171 -7.22 3.02 8.24
CA ILE A 171 -6.51 1.90 8.88
C ILE A 171 -7.46 1.17 9.86
N ASP A 172 -8.32 1.89 10.59
CA ASP A 172 -9.33 1.26 11.46
C ASP A 172 -10.29 0.36 10.67
N ARG A 173 -10.75 0.84 9.50
CA ARG A 173 -11.58 0.05 8.59
C ARG A 173 -10.86 -1.19 8.06
N ILE A 174 -9.59 -1.06 7.66
CA ILE A 174 -8.76 -2.19 7.20
C ILE A 174 -8.63 -3.25 8.30
N GLU A 175 -8.27 -2.84 9.51
CA GLU A 175 -8.13 -3.78 10.62
C GLU A 175 -9.43 -4.49 10.97
N LEU A 176 -10.55 -3.74 10.99
CA LEU A 176 -11.87 -4.29 11.25
C LEU A 176 -12.25 -5.32 10.18
N PHE A 177 -12.03 -4.99 8.90
CA PHE A 177 -12.32 -5.88 7.78
C PHE A 177 -11.50 -7.17 7.86
N ILE A 178 -10.18 -7.06 8.11
CA ILE A 178 -9.30 -8.24 8.25
C ILE A 178 -9.73 -9.11 9.43
N LYS A 179 -10.07 -8.52 10.58
CA LYS A 179 -10.56 -9.26 11.75
C LYS A 179 -11.87 -10.00 11.42
N SER A 180 -12.83 -9.32 10.79
CA SER A 180 -14.11 -9.90 10.40
C SER A 180 -13.97 -11.03 9.37
N ASP A 181 -13.11 -10.89 8.36
CA ASP A 181 -12.85 -11.95 7.37
C ASP A 181 -12.21 -13.19 8.03
N LEU A 182 -11.26 -12.98 8.94
CA LEU A 182 -10.63 -14.09 9.70
C LEU A 182 -11.63 -14.83 10.60
N GLU A 183 -12.56 -14.11 11.24
CA GLU A 183 -13.62 -14.72 12.04
C GLU A 183 -14.61 -15.51 11.17
N SER A 184 -14.99 -14.95 10.03
CA SER A 184 -15.87 -15.61 9.06
C SER A 184 -15.28 -16.94 8.58
N ARG A 185 -13.98 -16.97 8.26
CA ARG A 185 -13.28 -18.20 7.87
C ARG A 185 -13.17 -19.23 9.00
N ARG A 186 -13.08 -18.79 10.26
CA ARG A 186 -13.06 -19.70 11.42
C ARG A 186 -14.40 -20.38 11.65
N LYS A 187 -15.52 -19.72 11.35
CA LYS A 187 -16.87 -20.28 11.53
C LYS A 187 -17.26 -21.32 10.46
N ILE A 188 -16.56 -21.34 9.33
CA ILE A 188 -16.81 -22.26 8.21
C ILE A 188 -16.01 -23.57 8.35
N LYS A 189 -14.98 -23.60 9.19
CA LYS A 189 -14.24 -24.82 9.56
C LYS A 189 -14.91 -25.54 10.72
#